data_AF-A0A139HDF8-F1
#
_entry.id   AF-A0A139HDF8-F1
#
_cell.length_a   1.000
_cell.length_b   1.000
_cell.length_c   1.000
_cell.angle_alpha   90.00
_cell.angle_beta   90.00
_cell.angle_gamma   90.00
#
_symmetry.space_group_name_H-M   'P 1'
#
loop_
_entity.id
_entity.type
_entity.pdbx_description
1 polymer ?
#
loop_
_entity_poly.entity_id
_entity_poly.type
_entity_poly.pdbx_seq_one_letter_code
_entity_poly.pdbx_strand_id
1 'polypeptide(L)'
;MPPKSAPKRPASSLDDAENMNPEQPVKKPRKPPTKSKEKDVGSCSLTKKEIGDEVKNALRLEKYSISKMHFEMQMDMQFFRFFFVENDNLTQPLSFTPAEFDENTPVVVVEMNRSRAGELLGVSKVAGGNRMATTVLDRLCVIFRPKERTTTVYISPEDHFGW
;
A
#
# COMPACT_ATOMS: atom_id res chain seq x y z
N MET A 1 47.69 23.18 -53.14
CA MET A 1 47.04 23.21 -51.82
C MET A 1 46.77 21.78 -51.37
N PRO A 2 47.41 21.32 -50.29
CA PRO A 2 46.85 20.24 -49.46
C PRO A 2 46.83 20.63 -47.96
N PRO A 3 45.80 20.24 -47.19
CA PRO A 3 45.81 20.42 -45.73
C PRO A 3 46.72 19.38 -45.05
N LYS A 4 47.51 19.87 -44.10
CA LYS A 4 48.48 19.13 -43.28
C LYS A 4 47.78 18.39 -42.14
N SER A 5 48.33 17.22 -41.84
CA SER A 5 48.00 16.32 -40.75
C SER A 5 48.34 16.90 -39.35
N ALA A 6 47.66 16.33 -38.35
CA ALA A 6 47.61 16.69 -36.93
C ALA A 6 48.96 16.78 -36.19
N PRO A 7 48.93 17.33 -34.96
CA PRO A 7 49.60 16.63 -33.88
C PRO A 7 48.78 16.52 -32.57
N LYS A 8 48.86 15.32 -31.98
CA LYS A 8 48.69 14.98 -30.55
C LYS A 8 49.47 15.94 -29.66
N ARG A 9 48.93 16.29 -28.48
CA ARG A 9 49.54 16.07 -27.13
C ARG A 9 48.66 16.60 -25.97
N PRO A 10 48.92 16.14 -24.73
CA PRO A 10 47.92 15.92 -23.68
C PRO A 10 47.78 17.09 -22.69
N ALA A 11 46.81 16.88 -21.79
CA ALA A 11 46.37 17.75 -20.71
C ALA A 11 47.51 18.40 -19.90
N SER A 12 47.36 19.72 -19.70
CA SER A 12 48.03 20.49 -18.66
C SER A 12 47.07 20.73 -17.51
N SER A 13 47.59 20.49 -16.32
CA SER A 13 47.14 20.88 -14.99
C SER A 13 46.91 22.40 -14.85
N LEU A 14 46.02 22.83 -13.95
CA LEU A 14 46.24 23.90 -12.96
C LEU A 14 45.03 24.02 -11.99
N ASP A 15 45.39 23.99 -10.70
CA ASP A 15 44.90 24.75 -9.54
C ASP A 15 43.48 24.61 -8.97
N ASP A 16 43.49 24.19 -7.70
CA ASP A 16 42.84 24.76 -6.52
C ASP A 16 41.53 25.53 -6.66
N ALA A 17 40.47 24.92 -6.16
CA ALA A 17 39.46 25.63 -5.37
C ALA A 17 38.83 24.66 -4.36
N GLU A 18 39.02 24.99 -3.09
CA GLU A 18 38.46 24.35 -1.91
C GLU A 18 36.95 24.06 -2.03
N ASN A 19 36.51 22.87 -1.63
CA ASN A 19 35.20 22.77 -0.97
C ASN A 19 35.11 21.53 -0.05
N MET A 20 34.51 21.77 1.11
CA MET A 20 34.44 20.91 2.28
C MET A 20 33.91 19.49 1.99
N ASN A 21 34.57 18.50 2.57
CA ASN A 21 34.08 17.12 2.66
C ASN A 21 33.30 16.95 3.98
N PRO A 22 31.95 16.92 3.99
CA PRO A 22 31.24 16.40 5.14
C PRO A 22 31.32 14.87 5.15
N GLU A 23 31.96 14.36 6.20
CA GLU A 23 32.02 12.96 6.63
C GLU A 23 30.81 12.11 6.20
N GLN A 24 31.07 11.08 5.39
CA GLN A 24 30.06 10.06 5.07
C GLN A 24 29.70 9.26 6.34
N PRO A 25 28.42 9.18 6.74
CA PRO A 25 28.04 8.37 7.90
C PRO A 25 28.16 6.87 7.57
N VAL A 26 29.04 6.21 8.32
CA VAL A 26 29.28 4.77 8.32
C VAL A 26 27.95 4.03 8.59
N LYS A 27 27.52 3.21 7.62
CA LYS A 27 26.31 2.39 7.72
C LYS A 27 26.47 1.36 8.84
N LYS A 28 25.73 1.55 9.95
CA LYS A 28 25.64 0.57 11.03
C LYS A 28 24.94 -0.70 10.52
N PRO A 29 25.41 -1.91 10.90
CA PRO A 29 24.77 -3.16 10.52
C PRO A 29 23.34 -3.23 11.08
N ARG A 30 22.39 -3.52 10.19
CA ARG A 30 20.96 -3.65 10.49
C ARG A 30 20.78 -4.88 11.38
N LYS A 31 20.35 -4.68 12.64
CA LYS A 31 20.00 -5.78 13.54
C LYS A 31 18.91 -6.64 12.87
N PRO A 32 18.97 -7.98 12.99
CA PRO A 32 17.92 -8.85 12.47
C PRO A 32 16.61 -8.55 13.21
N PRO A 33 15.45 -8.62 12.53
CA PRO A 33 14.16 -8.38 13.16
C PRO A 33 13.97 -9.39 14.29
N THR A 34 13.75 -8.85 15.48
CA THR A 34 13.38 -9.64 16.66
C THR A 34 12.06 -10.32 16.33
N LYS A 35 12.04 -11.66 16.32
CA LYS A 35 10.81 -12.43 16.17
C LYS A 35 9.89 -12.09 17.35
N SER A 36 8.99 -11.14 17.14
CA SER A 36 7.87 -10.92 18.04
C SER A 36 7.09 -12.23 18.13
N LYS A 37 6.81 -12.69 19.35
CA LYS A 37 5.93 -13.84 19.58
C LYS A 37 4.68 -13.64 18.73
N GLU A 38 4.46 -14.53 17.76
CA GLU A 38 3.23 -14.55 16.98
C GLU A 38 2.10 -14.74 17.99
N LYS A 39 1.34 -13.66 18.23
CA LYS A 39 0.02 -13.81 18.81
C LYS A 39 -0.72 -14.76 17.86
N ASP A 40 -1.50 -15.67 18.42
CA ASP A 40 -2.37 -16.52 17.60
C ASP A 40 -3.46 -15.61 17.03
N VAL A 41 -3.18 -15.04 15.86
CA VAL A 41 -3.96 -13.96 15.23
C VAL A 41 -5.12 -14.55 14.42
N GLY A 42 -5.29 -15.87 14.38
CA GLY A 42 -6.20 -16.53 13.46
C GLY A 42 -5.62 -16.62 12.04
N SER A 43 -6.46 -16.97 11.09
CA SER A 43 -6.11 -17.30 9.72
C SER A 43 -6.73 -16.34 8.69
N CYS A 44 -5.91 -15.93 7.72
CA CYS A 44 -6.36 -15.23 6.53
C CYS A 44 -5.58 -15.75 5.32
N SER A 45 -6.24 -15.85 4.17
CA SER A 45 -5.62 -16.28 2.92
C SER A 45 -4.62 -15.27 2.38
N LEU A 46 -4.71 -14.00 2.80
CA LEU A 46 -3.84 -12.91 2.38
C LEU A 46 -3.20 -12.25 3.59
N THR A 47 -1.91 -11.95 3.49
CA THR A 47 -1.20 -11.11 4.45
C THR A 47 -1.64 -9.64 4.30
N LYS A 48 -1.41 -8.83 5.35
CA LYS A 48 -1.67 -7.37 5.30
C LYS A 48 -1.05 -6.69 4.06
N LYS A 49 0.14 -7.15 3.66
CA LYS A 49 0.84 -6.64 2.48
C LYS A 49 0.09 -6.99 1.20
N GLU A 50 -0.31 -8.25 1.04
CA GLU A 50 -1.05 -8.73 -0.13
C GLU A 50 -2.43 -8.06 -0.23
N ILE A 51 -3.13 -7.84 0.89
CA ILE A 51 -4.36 -7.04 0.91
C ILE A 51 -4.11 -5.62 0.36
N GLY A 52 -3.03 -4.98 0.79
CA GLY A 52 -2.66 -3.65 0.29
C GLY A 52 -2.27 -3.66 -1.19
N ASP A 53 -1.63 -4.72 -1.67
CA ASP A 53 -1.26 -4.87 -3.09
C ASP A 53 -2.49 -5.17 -3.98
N GLU A 54 -3.47 -5.95 -3.50
CA GLU A 54 -4.76 -6.14 -4.18
C GLU A 54 -5.55 -4.82 -4.29
N VAL A 55 -5.59 -4.02 -3.22
CA VAL A 55 -6.22 -2.69 -3.27
C VAL A 55 -5.53 -1.79 -4.30
N LYS A 56 -4.19 -1.84 -4.39
CA LYS A 56 -3.45 -1.10 -5.43
C LYS A 56 -3.76 -1.61 -6.83
N ASN A 57 -3.87 -2.92 -7.01
CA ASN A 57 -4.20 -3.52 -8.30
C ASN A 57 -5.61 -3.11 -8.76
N ALA A 58 -6.58 -3.08 -7.85
CA ALA A 58 -7.93 -2.61 -8.14
C ALA A 58 -7.99 -1.13 -8.55
N LEU A 59 -7.11 -0.29 -7.97
CA LEU A 59 -7.00 1.13 -8.31
C LEU A 59 -6.13 1.41 -9.55
N ARG A 60 -5.47 0.39 -10.10
CA ARG A 60 -4.59 0.56 -11.27
C ARG A 60 -5.41 1.03 -12.46
N LEU A 61 -4.98 2.09 -13.12
CA LEU A 61 -5.60 2.55 -14.35
C LEU A 61 -5.03 1.78 -15.54
N GLU A 62 -5.85 0.95 -16.17
CA GLU A 62 -5.51 0.31 -17.44
C GLU A 62 -6.19 1.05 -18.60
N LYS A 63 -5.47 1.24 -19.70
CA LYS A 63 -5.95 2.01 -20.87
C LYS A 63 -7.21 1.42 -21.52
N TYR A 64 -7.45 0.13 -21.32
CA TYR A 64 -8.48 -0.64 -22.04
C TYR A 64 -9.27 -1.61 -21.16
N SER A 65 -9.10 -1.61 -19.83
CA SER A 65 -9.82 -2.51 -18.95
C SER A 65 -10.44 -1.75 -17.78
N ILE A 66 -11.64 -2.19 -17.39
CA ILE A 66 -12.26 -1.76 -16.15
C ILE A 66 -11.61 -2.59 -15.05
N SER A 67 -10.80 -1.94 -14.21
CA SER A 67 -10.17 -2.61 -13.08
C SER A 67 -11.25 -3.15 -12.14
N LYS A 68 -11.06 -4.38 -11.67
CA LYS A 68 -11.98 -4.98 -10.70
C LYS A 68 -11.92 -4.17 -9.41
N MET A 69 -13.00 -3.47 -9.11
CA MET A 69 -13.16 -2.66 -7.90
C MET A 69 -13.51 -3.50 -6.66
N HIS A 70 -13.24 -4.80 -6.69
CA HIS A 70 -13.39 -5.68 -5.54
C HIS A 70 -12.49 -6.91 -5.65
N PHE A 71 -12.22 -7.52 -4.50
CA PHE A 71 -11.53 -8.81 -4.40
C PHE A 71 -12.06 -9.59 -3.19
N GLU A 72 -11.85 -10.89 -3.21
CA GLU A 72 -12.30 -11.82 -2.17
C GLU A 72 -11.11 -12.47 -1.48
N MET A 73 -11.27 -12.76 -0.21
CA MET A 73 -10.29 -13.49 0.60
C MET A 73 -11.00 -14.39 1.61
N GLN A 74 -10.30 -15.42 2.08
CA GLN A 74 -10.76 -16.19 3.22
C GLN A 74 -10.16 -15.63 4.50
N MET A 75 -10.98 -15.53 5.55
CA MET A 75 -10.60 -14.96 6.83
C MET A 75 -11.48 -15.56 7.92
N ASP A 76 -10.89 -15.94 9.05
CA ASP A 76 -11.67 -16.34 10.23
C ASP A 76 -12.03 -15.14 11.13
N MET A 77 -12.91 -15.38 12.10
CA MET A 77 -13.38 -14.34 13.01
C MET A 77 -12.26 -13.77 13.88
N GLN A 78 -11.29 -14.59 14.30
CA GLN A 78 -10.20 -14.15 15.15
C GLN A 78 -9.32 -13.16 14.41
N PHE A 79 -8.96 -13.48 13.16
CA PHE A 79 -8.21 -12.58 12.31
C PHE A 79 -8.99 -11.32 11.98
N PHE A 80 -10.29 -11.45 11.66
CA PHE A 80 -11.13 -10.29 11.40
C PHE A 80 -11.18 -9.33 12.58
N ARG A 81 -11.37 -9.84 13.81
CA ARG A 81 -11.37 -9.01 15.02
C ARG A 81 -10.00 -8.40 15.28
N PHE A 82 -8.94 -9.17 15.20
CA PHE A 82 -7.59 -8.64 15.38
C PHE A 82 -7.26 -7.54 14.36
N PHE A 83 -7.64 -7.73 13.10
CA PHE A 83 -7.27 -6.82 12.01
C PHE A 83 -8.14 -5.56 11.93
N PHE A 84 -9.45 -5.65 12.20
CA PHE A 84 -10.39 -4.55 12.04
C PHE A 84 -10.90 -3.95 13.36
N VAL A 85 -10.97 -4.71 14.45
CA VAL A 85 -11.53 -4.27 15.73
C VAL A 85 -10.43 -3.87 16.71
N GLU A 86 -9.45 -4.74 16.92
CA GLU A 86 -8.37 -4.58 17.91
C GLU A 86 -7.11 -3.93 17.34
N ASN A 87 -7.26 -3.14 16.27
CA ASN A 87 -6.12 -2.61 15.53
C ASN A 87 -5.60 -1.31 16.14
N ASP A 88 -4.49 -1.40 16.88
CA ASP A 88 -3.81 -0.27 17.54
C ASP A 88 -3.35 0.85 16.58
N ASN A 89 -3.31 0.60 15.27
CA ASN A 89 -2.91 1.61 14.29
C ASN A 89 -4.04 2.58 13.91
N LEU A 90 -5.28 2.29 14.31
CA LEU A 90 -6.43 3.12 14.01
C LEU A 90 -6.58 4.22 15.07
N THR A 91 -6.76 5.47 14.64
CA THR A 91 -6.93 6.58 15.58
C THR A 91 -8.30 6.59 16.27
N GLN A 92 -9.31 5.95 15.65
CA GLN A 92 -10.64 5.72 16.23
C GLN A 92 -11.16 4.34 15.82
N PRO A 93 -12.05 3.72 16.62
CA PRO A 93 -12.70 2.47 16.26
C PRO A 93 -13.49 2.58 14.95
N LEU A 94 -13.52 1.50 14.16
CA LEU A 94 -14.37 1.42 12.98
C LEU A 94 -15.84 1.21 13.38
N SER A 95 -16.76 1.68 12.53
CA SER A 95 -18.19 1.41 12.68
C SER A 95 -18.55 0.11 11.97
N PHE A 96 -19.16 -0.81 12.71
CA PHE A 96 -19.61 -2.11 12.20
C PHE A 96 -21.14 -2.16 12.12
N THR A 97 -21.65 -2.85 11.10
CA THR A 97 -23.07 -3.18 10.98
C THR A 97 -23.22 -4.69 10.81
N PRO A 98 -23.80 -5.42 11.77
CA PRO A 98 -24.27 -4.95 13.08
C PRO A 98 -23.11 -4.56 14.03
N ALA A 99 -23.41 -3.76 15.06
CA ALA A 99 -22.42 -3.27 16.01
C ALA A 99 -21.82 -4.39 16.89
N GLU A 100 -22.65 -5.37 17.25
CA GLU A 100 -22.25 -6.60 17.93
C GLU A 100 -22.42 -7.77 16.96
N PHE A 101 -21.40 -8.61 16.87
CA PHE A 101 -21.41 -9.77 15.96
C PHE A 101 -20.59 -10.93 16.51
N ASP A 102 -21.01 -12.12 16.14
CA ASP A 102 -20.46 -13.42 16.53
C ASP A 102 -20.38 -14.37 15.31
N GLU A 103 -19.95 -15.62 15.53
CA GLU A 103 -19.81 -16.63 14.46
C GLU A 103 -21.13 -16.99 13.77
N ASN A 104 -22.27 -16.71 14.41
CA ASN A 104 -23.60 -16.96 13.86
C ASN A 104 -24.17 -15.77 13.09
N THR A 105 -23.53 -14.61 13.19
CA THR A 105 -23.95 -13.41 12.48
C THR A 105 -23.79 -13.64 10.98
N PRO A 106 -24.84 -13.43 10.17
CA PRO A 106 -24.81 -13.82 8.75
C PRO A 106 -23.82 -12.97 7.94
N VAL A 107 -23.80 -11.66 8.20
CA VAL A 107 -22.97 -10.68 7.49
C VAL A 107 -22.57 -9.58 8.46
N VAL A 108 -21.31 -9.16 8.39
CA VAL A 108 -20.76 -7.98 9.07
C VAL A 108 -20.21 -7.04 8.01
N VAL A 109 -20.64 -5.78 8.04
CA VAL A 109 -20.23 -4.74 7.09
C VAL A 109 -19.42 -3.69 7.81
N VAL A 110 -18.30 -3.28 7.19
CA VAL A 110 -17.45 -2.19 7.65
C VAL A 110 -17.24 -1.21 6.51
N GLU A 111 -17.65 0.03 6.72
CA GLU A 111 -17.43 1.11 5.76
C GLU A 111 -16.33 2.04 6.27
N MET A 112 -15.40 2.39 5.38
CA MET A 112 -14.28 3.26 5.67
C MET A 112 -14.16 4.32 4.60
N ASN A 113 -13.89 5.55 5.04
CA ASN A 113 -13.43 6.62 4.17
C ASN A 113 -11.92 6.52 3.90
N ARG A 114 -11.43 7.35 2.99
CA ARG A 114 -10.03 7.48 2.61
C ARG A 114 -9.06 7.53 3.79
N SER A 115 -9.37 8.33 4.81
CA SER A 115 -8.50 8.49 5.99
C SER A 115 -8.39 7.18 6.76
N ARG A 116 -9.52 6.52 7.04
CA ARG A 116 -9.57 5.26 7.80
C ARG A 116 -8.93 4.11 7.04
N ALA A 117 -9.21 3.99 5.75
CA ALA A 117 -8.58 2.97 4.90
C ALA A 117 -7.06 3.17 4.81
N GLY A 118 -6.60 4.43 4.78
CA GLY A 118 -5.18 4.79 4.81
C GLY A 118 -4.48 4.45 6.13
N GLU A 119 -5.14 4.61 7.28
CA GLU A 119 -4.62 4.16 8.58
C GLU A 119 -4.52 2.63 8.64
N LEU A 120 -5.53 1.92 8.13
CA LEU A 120 -5.60 0.47 8.18
C LEU A 120 -4.54 -0.20 7.28
N LEU A 121 -4.54 0.16 5.99
CA LEU A 121 -3.75 -0.51 4.95
C LEU A 121 -2.43 0.21 4.64
N GLY A 122 -2.29 1.45 5.12
CA GLY A 122 -1.21 2.36 4.73
C GLY A 122 -1.57 3.13 3.45
N VAL A 123 -1.07 4.37 3.37
CA VAL A 123 -1.20 5.19 2.16
C VAL A 123 -0.26 4.65 1.09
N SER A 124 -0.83 4.08 0.04
CA SER A 124 -0.06 3.57 -1.09
C SER A 124 -0.35 4.40 -2.34
N LYS A 125 0.71 4.95 -2.94
CA LYS A 125 0.61 5.60 -4.26
C LYS A 125 0.53 4.53 -5.33
N VAL A 126 -0.50 4.56 -6.16
CA VAL A 126 -0.61 3.67 -7.32
C VAL A 126 0.23 4.30 -8.44
N ALA A 127 1.37 3.69 -8.75
CA ALA A 127 2.22 4.11 -9.85
C ALA A 127 1.98 3.21 -11.06
N GLY A 128 1.35 3.74 -12.12
CA GLY A 128 1.15 3.00 -13.36
C GLY A 128 -0.07 3.49 -14.15
N GLY A 129 0.21 4.03 -15.33
CA GLY A 129 -0.76 4.60 -16.27
C GLY A 129 -0.05 5.63 -17.13
N ASN A 130 -0.29 5.66 -18.44
CA ASN A 130 0.27 6.71 -19.28
C ASN A 130 -0.18 8.05 -18.69
N ARG A 131 0.81 8.92 -18.38
CA ARG A 131 0.70 10.15 -17.56
C ARG A 131 -0.69 10.81 -17.65
N MET A 132 -1.30 11.12 -16.49
CA MET A 132 -2.02 12.39 -16.17
C MET A 132 -3.00 12.28 -14.97
N ALA A 133 -3.29 11.09 -14.42
CA ALA A 133 -4.23 10.97 -13.28
C ALA A 133 -3.62 10.20 -12.10
N THR A 134 -3.71 10.80 -10.91
CA THR A 134 -3.45 10.10 -9.64
C THR A 134 -4.81 9.63 -9.11
N THR A 135 -5.06 8.32 -9.15
CA THR A 135 -6.24 7.75 -8.51
C THR A 135 -5.97 7.57 -7.03
N VAL A 136 -6.90 8.01 -6.19
CA VAL A 136 -6.84 7.79 -4.75
C VAL A 136 -8.03 6.95 -4.32
N LEU A 137 -7.84 6.15 -3.27
CA LEU A 137 -8.93 5.45 -2.61
C LEU A 137 -9.86 6.46 -1.93
N ASP A 138 -11.14 6.51 -2.30
CA ASP A 138 -12.15 7.32 -1.62
C ASP A 138 -12.84 6.52 -0.51
N ARG A 139 -13.37 5.35 -0.86
CA ARG A 139 -14.11 4.49 0.06
C ARG A 139 -13.66 3.04 -0.05
N LEU A 140 -13.67 2.36 1.09
CA LEU A 140 -13.45 0.93 1.20
C LEU A 140 -14.60 0.32 2.00
N CYS A 141 -15.25 -0.70 1.46
CA CYS A 141 -16.30 -1.44 2.15
C CYS A 141 -15.90 -2.90 2.27
N VAL A 142 -15.92 -3.44 3.48
CA VAL A 142 -15.58 -4.83 3.77
C VAL A 142 -16.84 -5.55 4.20
N ILE A 143 -17.17 -6.62 3.48
CA ILE A 143 -18.29 -7.50 3.79
C ILE A 143 -17.70 -8.82 4.26
N PHE A 144 -17.85 -9.12 5.54
CA PHE A 144 -17.41 -10.37 6.14
C PHE A 144 -18.60 -11.29 6.39
N ARG A 145 -18.48 -12.56 6.01
CA ARG A 145 -19.47 -13.61 6.25
C ARG A 145 -18.86 -14.66 7.21
N PRO A 146 -19.05 -14.51 8.53
CA PRO A 146 -18.41 -15.36 9.54
C PRO A 146 -18.58 -16.86 9.30
N LYS A 147 -19.80 -17.29 8.97
CA LYS A 147 -20.14 -18.70 8.75
C LYS A 147 -19.40 -19.32 7.56
N GLU A 148 -19.16 -18.53 6.53
CA GLU A 148 -18.48 -18.96 5.31
C GLU A 148 -16.97 -18.73 5.38
N ARG A 149 -16.51 -17.93 6.35
CA ARG A 149 -15.12 -17.44 6.46
C ARG A 149 -14.66 -16.73 5.19
N THR A 150 -15.59 -16.03 4.54
CA THR A 150 -15.34 -15.26 3.31
C THR A 150 -15.45 -13.78 3.59
N THR A 151 -14.54 -13.02 3.00
CA THR A 151 -14.52 -11.57 3.06
C THR A 151 -14.44 -11.02 1.65
N THR A 152 -15.38 -10.14 1.29
CA THR A 152 -15.35 -9.39 0.04
C THR A 152 -15.00 -7.93 0.36
N VAL A 153 -14.00 -7.39 -0.32
CA VAL A 153 -13.60 -5.98 -0.18
C VAL A 153 -13.98 -5.24 -1.44
N TYR A 154 -14.80 -4.20 -1.30
CA TYR A 154 -15.17 -3.26 -2.36
C TYR A 154 -14.39 -1.96 -2.23
N ILE A 155 -13.99 -1.42 -3.36
CA ILE A 155 -13.07 -0.29 -3.47
C ILE A 155 -13.73 0.75 -4.37
N SER A 156 -13.88 1.97 -3.88
CA SER A 156 -14.32 3.10 -4.70
C SER A 156 -13.15 4.07 -4.86
N PRO A 157 -12.67 4.31 -6.10
CA PRO A 157 -11.72 5.38 -6.35
C PRO A 157 -12.39 6.75 -6.21
N GLU A 158 -11.60 7.78 -5.93
CA GLU A 158 -12.02 9.17 -6.03
C GLU A 158 -12.03 9.60 -7.51
N ASP A 159 -13.21 9.94 -8.03
CA ASP A 159 -13.36 10.42 -9.40
C ASP A 159 -12.90 11.88 -9.51
N HIS A 160 -11.66 12.09 -9.95
CA HIS A 160 -11.21 13.38 -10.47
C HIS A 160 -11.41 13.46 -11.99
N PHE A 161 -12.62 13.14 -12.47
CA PHE A 161 -13.04 13.50 -13.83
C PHE A 161 -13.83 14.81 -13.76
N GLY A 162 -13.10 15.91 -13.59
CA GLY A 162 -13.63 17.23 -13.92
C GLY A 162 -13.77 17.32 -15.43
N TRP A 163 -15.01 17.23 -15.92
CA TRP A 163 -15.39 17.67 -17.25
C TRP A 163 -15.77 19.15 -17.21
#